data_AF-A0A813WR15-F1
#
_entry.id   AF-A0A813WR15-F1
#
_cell.length_a   1.000
_cell.length_b   1.000
_cell.length_c   1.000
_cell.angle_alpha   90.00
_cell.angle_beta   90.00
_cell.angle_gamma   90.00
#
_symmetry.space_group_name_H-M   'P 1'
#
loop_
_entity.id
_entity.type
_entity.pdbx_description
1 polymer ?
#
loop_
_entity_poly.entity_id
_entity_poly.type
_entity_poly.pdbx_seq_one_letter_code
_entity_poly.pdbx_strand_id
1 'polypeptide(L)'
;MVKLELTSSSSIDELLNKKRIIVNYISYDIIEYLAPANVLICSKCMALGHFKKQCTQVKETCCTCGEQVDDMKNHICSKIEKCVHCDQNHKSSSLKCPVVKSFRTELTRKILPLNNHSTPDTNLMNKNIIFNLTNFPPPPPPKSSTLSINPMMVKLDELINKLSEVKNHLANLEAKHDKFEQFILEKNCNDEIVTKKINDIFNNHMDLKKNVVQQSLYIDRHENLFCKLLIPMFEDLFSFIVAQNCDKRGNPLDVDLKCKLNRYLVQMKKAIEGK
;
A
#
# COMPACT_ATOMS: atom_id res chain seq x y z
N MET A 1 2.54 9.50 -20.62
CA MET A 1 1.45 9.09 -19.72
C MET A 1 1.97 9.20 -18.30
N VAL A 2 1.34 10.02 -17.45
CA VAL A 2 1.75 10.23 -16.06
C VAL A 2 0.77 9.49 -15.16
N LYS A 3 1.27 8.59 -14.31
CA LYS A 3 0.44 7.88 -13.33
C LYS A 3 0.34 8.76 -12.09
N LEU A 4 -0.89 9.05 -11.67
CA LEU A 4 -1.17 9.75 -10.42
C LEU A 4 -1.71 8.73 -9.42
N GLU A 5 -1.08 8.64 -8.25
CA GLU A 5 -1.54 7.81 -7.14
C GLU A 5 -2.23 8.72 -6.13
N LEU A 6 -3.54 8.49 -5.92
CA LEU A 6 -4.38 9.28 -5.04
C LEU A 6 -4.88 8.36 -3.91
N THR A 7 -4.88 8.87 -2.68
CA THR A 7 -5.27 8.11 -1.49
C THR A 7 -6.76 8.20 -1.17
N SER A 8 -7.46 9.22 -1.67
CA SER A 8 -8.88 9.45 -1.45
C SER A 8 -9.73 9.03 -2.65
N SER A 9 -10.68 8.11 -2.42
CA SER A 9 -11.63 7.65 -3.45
C SER A 9 -12.47 8.80 -4.03
N SER A 10 -12.88 9.77 -3.19
CA SER A 10 -13.68 10.92 -3.61
C SER A 10 -12.95 11.84 -4.59
N SER A 11 -11.65 12.05 -4.39
CA SER A 11 -10.83 12.89 -5.27
C SER A 11 -10.55 12.22 -6.63
N ILE A 12 -10.50 10.89 -6.65
CA ILE A 12 -10.42 10.11 -7.89
C ILE A 12 -11.68 10.33 -8.73
N ASP A 13 -12.86 10.14 -8.13
CA ASP A 13 -14.14 10.30 -8.82
C ASP A 13 -14.35 11.72 -9.36
N GLU A 14 -13.96 12.74 -8.60
CA GLU A 14 -14.04 14.13 -9.03
C GLU A 14 -13.17 14.42 -10.25
N LEU A 15 -11.94 13.88 -10.27
CA LEU A 15 -10.99 14.05 -11.39
C LEU A 15 -11.43 13.26 -12.63
N LEU A 16 -11.93 12.04 -12.44
CA LEU A 16 -12.48 11.23 -13.53
C LEU A 16 -13.71 11.92 -14.16
N ASN A 17 -14.58 12.52 -13.35
CA ASN A 17 -15.74 13.28 -13.84
C ASN A 17 -15.32 14.55 -14.61
N LYS A 18 -14.26 15.24 -14.17
CA LYS A 18 -13.74 16.43 -14.86
C LYS A 18 -13.12 16.12 -16.22
N LYS A 19 -12.67 14.88 -16.47
CA LYS A 19 -12.06 14.36 -17.72
C LYS A 19 -10.79 15.08 -18.21
N ARG A 20 -10.48 16.28 -17.72
CA ARG A 20 -9.32 17.09 -18.11
C ARG A 20 -8.78 17.84 -16.90
N ILE A 21 -7.46 18.03 -16.87
CA ILE A 21 -6.76 18.85 -15.88
C ILE A 21 -5.82 19.83 -16.59
N ILE A 22 -5.66 21.02 -16.01
CA ILE A 22 -4.74 22.04 -16.52
C ILE A 22 -3.59 22.17 -15.54
N VAL A 23 -2.36 21.96 -16.00
CA VAL A 23 -1.13 22.14 -15.22
C VAL A 23 -0.20 23.02 -16.04
N ASN A 24 0.26 24.13 -15.48
CA ASN A 24 1.15 25.09 -16.16
C ASN A 24 0.66 25.51 -17.56
N TYR A 25 -0.64 25.84 -17.67
CA TYR A 25 -1.29 26.26 -18.93
C TYR A 25 -1.37 25.19 -20.04
N ILE A 26 -1.04 23.93 -19.73
CA ILE A 26 -1.18 22.79 -20.64
C ILE A 26 -2.35 21.92 -20.16
N SER A 27 -3.24 21.56 -21.08
CA SER A 27 -4.36 20.66 -20.80
C SER A 27 -3.98 19.20 -21.00
N TYR A 28 -4.35 18.35 -20.04
CA TYR A 28 -4.15 16.91 -20.07
C TYR A 28 -5.49 16.21 -19.94
N ASP A 29 -5.71 15.19 -20.75
CA ASP A 29 -6.88 14.32 -20.63
C ASP A 29 -6.66 13.30 -19.52
N ILE A 30 -7.65 13.14 -18.65
CA ILE A 30 -7.65 12.18 -17.54
C ILE A 30 -8.37 10.92 -18.01
N ILE A 31 -7.70 9.78 -17.86
CA ILE A 31 -8.27 8.45 -18.09
C ILE A 31 -8.11 7.62 -16.83
N GLU A 32 -9.13 6.81 -16.52
CA GLU A 32 -9.04 5.85 -15.43
C GLU A 32 -7.97 4.81 -15.74
N TYR A 33 -7.02 4.66 -14.82
CA TYR A 33 -6.00 3.63 -14.92
C TYR A 33 -6.53 2.32 -14.31
N LEU A 34 -7.10 1.48 -15.15
CA LEU A 34 -7.46 0.12 -14.75
C LEU A 34 -6.20 -0.76 -14.79
N ALA A 35 -5.77 -1.22 -13.61
CA ALA A 35 -4.76 -2.27 -13.56
C ALA A 35 -5.24 -3.48 -14.37
N PRO A 36 -4.43 -4.03 -15.29
CA PRO A 36 -4.84 -5.17 -16.09
C PRO A 36 -5.29 -6.33 -15.19
N ALA A 37 -6.50 -6.85 -15.41
CA ALA A 37 -6.99 -7.96 -14.61
C ALA A 37 -6.07 -9.18 -14.80
N ASN A 38 -5.72 -9.81 -13.68
CA ASN A 38 -4.98 -11.06 -13.71
C ASN A 38 -5.88 -12.15 -14.32
N VAL A 39 -5.46 -12.72 -15.44
CA VAL A 39 -6.19 -13.82 -16.06
C VAL A 39 -5.89 -15.09 -15.30
N LEU A 40 -6.94 -15.73 -14.81
CA LEU A 40 -6.86 -17.07 -14.27
C LEU A 40 -6.58 -18.05 -15.41
N ILE A 41 -5.43 -18.71 -15.36
CA ILE A 41 -5.05 -19.78 -16.28
C ILE A 41 -5.02 -21.08 -15.48
N CYS A 42 -5.79 -22.07 -15.91
CA CYS A 42 -5.87 -23.35 -15.23
C CYS A 42 -4.53 -24.09 -15.36
N SER A 43 -3.92 -24.47 -14.24
CA SER A 43 -2.65 -25.22 -14.23
C SER A 43 -2.76 -26.66 -14.73
N LYS A 44 -3.99 -27.17 -14.94
CA LYS A 44 -4.23 -28.52 -15.47
C LYS A 44 -4.32 -28.53 -16.99
N CYS A 45 -5.19 -27.70 -17.56
CA CYS A 45 -5.47 -27.70 -19.01
C CYS A 45 -4.86 -26.51 -19.76
N MET A 46 -4.27 -25.55 -19.04
CA MET A 46 -3.79 -24.26 -19.57
C MET A 46 -4.88 -23.38 -20.20
N ALA A 47 -6.17 -23.70 -20.00
CA ALA A 47 -7.28 -22.89 -20.47
C ALA A 47 -7.57 -21.69 -19.55
N LEU A 48 -8.27 -20.68 -20.08
CA LEU A 48 -8.59 -19.45 -19.36
C LEU A 48 -9.86 -19.60 -18.50
N GLY A 49 -9.92 -18.90 -17.36
CA GLY A 49 -11.17 -18.59 -16.65
C GLY A 49 -11.66 -19.59 -15.61
N HIS A 50 -10.90 -20.63 -15.25
CA HIS A 50 -11.31 -21.57 -14.19
C HIS A 50 -10.13 -22.10 -13.36
N PHE A 51 -10.44 -22.59 -12.16
CA PHE A 51 -9.46 -23.21 -11.26
C PHE A 51 -9.26 -24.69 -11.56
N LYS A 52 -8.10 -25.25 -11.17
CA LYS A 52 -7.79 -26.69 -11.33
C LYS A 52 -8.90 -27.60 -10.77
N LYS A 53 -9.54 -27.22 -9.67
CA LYS A 53 -10.64 -27.97 -9.03
C LYS A 53 -11.92 -28.05 -9.87
N GLN A 54 -12.14 -27.07 -10.75
CA GLN A 54 -13.32 -26.95 -11.61
C GLN A 54 -13.02 -27.42 -13.05
N CYS A 55 -11.81 -27.94 -13.29
CA CYS A 55 -11.41 -28.41 -14.61
C CYS A 55 -12.05 -29.78 -14.88
N THR A 56 -12.82 -29.88 -15.96
CA THR A 56 -13.45 -31.12 -16.43
C THR A 56 -12.50 -31.99 -17.26
N GLN A 57 -11.33 -31.47 -17.66
CA GLN A 57 -10.37 -32.20 -18.48
C GLN A 57 -9.73 -33.32 -17.66
N VAL A 58 -9.73 -34.54 -18.19
CA VAL A 58 -9.11 -35.70 -17.54
C VAL A 58 -7.58 -35.61 -17.64
N LYS A 59 -7.06 -35.37 -18.84
CA LYS A 59 -5.63 -35.23 -19.15
C LYS A 59 -5.06 -33.87 -18.74
N GLU A 60 -3.80 -33.82 -18.35
CA GLU A 60 -3.09 -32.56 -18.10
C GLU A 60 -2.44 -32.05 -19.39
N THR A 61 -2.29 -30.74 -19.55
CA THR A 61 -1.65 -30.12 -20.72
C THR A 61 -0.28 -29.59 -20.33
N CYS A 62 0.77 -29.95 -21.05
CA CYS A 62 2.12 -29.46 -20.78
C CYS A 62 2.20 -27.95 -20.99
N CYS A 63 2.72 -27.22 -20.01
CA CYS A 63 2.83 -25.76 -20.05
C CYS A 63 3.84 -25.24 -21.08
N THR A 64 4.72 -26.13 -21.57
CA THR A 64 5.81 -25.79 -22.50
C THR A 64 5.42 -26.16 -23.93
N CYS A 65 5.15 -27.44 -24.22
CA CYS A 65 4.83 -27.89 -25.59
C CYS A 65 3.34 -27.88 -25.93
N GLY A 66 2.44 -27.70 -24.95
CA GLY A 66 0.99 -27.68 -25.19
C GLY A 66 0.35 -29.05 -25.46
N GLU A 67 1.10 -30.15 -25.34
CA GLU A 67 0.58 -31.51 -25.53
C GLU A 67 -0.25 -32.00 -24.33
N GLN A 68 -1.29 -32.77 -24.61
CA GLN A 68 -2.12 -33.40 -23.57
C GLN A 68 -1.51 -34.74 -23.15
N VAL A 69 -1.28 -34.90 -21.85
CA VAL A 69 -0.59 -36.03 -21.24
C VAL A 69 -1.43 -36.61 -20.12
N ASP A 70 -1.45 -37.94 -20.03
CA ASP A 70 -2.13 -38.65 -18.94
C ASP A 70 -1.32 -38.54 -17.63
N ASP A 71 0.01 -38.64 -17.73
CA ASP A 71 0.94 -38.49 -16.61
C ASP A 71 2.07 -37.49 -16.92
N MET A 72 2.04 -36.33 -16.27
CA MET A 72 3.07 -35.28 -16.45
C MET A 72 4.48 -35.73 -16.05
N LYS A 73 4.60 -36.71 -15.13
CA LYS A 73 5.90 -37.23 -14.65
C LYS A 73 6.65 -38.04 -15.71
N ASN A 74 5.93 -38.68 -16.62
CA ASN A 74 6.50 -39.57 -17.65
C ASN A 74 6.52 -38.90 -19.03
N HIS A 75 6.17 -37.61 -19.10
CA HIS A 75 6.08 -36.88 -20.36
C HIS A 75 7.47 -36.49 -20.88
N ILE A 76 7.79 -36.94 -22.09
CA ILE A 76 8.95 -36.48 -22.85
C ILE A 76 8.57 -35.18 -23.55
N CYS A 77 8.97 -34.05 -22.95
CA CYS A 77 8.66 -32.74 -23.48
C CYS A 77 9.54 -32.39 -24.68
N SER A 78 8.90 -32.01 -25.80
CA SER A 78 9.55 -31.51 -27.01
C SER A 78 10.33 -30.20 -26.80
N LYS A 79 10.19 -29.54 -25.64
CA LYS A 79 10.81 -28.24 -25.24
C LYS A 79 10.55 -27.05 -26.17
N ILE A 80 9.83 -27.24 -27.26
CA ILE A 80 9.36 -26.17 -28.14
C ILE A 80 8.22 -25.46 -27.41
N GLU A 81 8.39 -24.17 -27.13
CA GLU A 81 7.35 -23.38 -26.48
C GLU A 81 6.20 -23.15 -27.47
N LYS A 82 5.02 -23.70 -27.17
CA LYS A 82 3.81 -23.55 -27.99
C LYS A 82 2.64 -23.08 -27.16
N CYS A 83 1.97 -22.02 -27.61
CA CYS A 83 0.79 -21.50 -26.95
C CYS A 83 -0.45 -22.33 -27.28
N VAL A 84 -1.15 -22.82 -26.26
CA VAL A 84 -2.42 -23.57 -26.41
C VAL A 84 -3.56 -22.72 -26.98
N HIS A 85 -3.44 -21.39 -26.93
CA HIS A 85 -4.50 -20.47 -27.36
C HIS A 85 -4.33 -19.94 -28.79
N CYS A 86 -3.10 -19.78 -29.27
CA CYS A 86 -2.81 -19.15 -30.56
C CYS A 86 -1.77 -19.89 -31.39
N ASP A 87 -1.32 -21.06 -30.93
CA ASP A 87 -0.32 -21.93 -31.57
C ASP A 87 1.04 -21.26 -31.87
N GLN A 88 1.29 -20.06 -31.35
CA GLN A 88 2.53 -19.32 -31.54
C GLN A 88 3.64 -19.75 -30.57
N ASN A 89 4.88 -19.37 -30.90
CA ASN A 89 6.10 -19.70 -30.15
C ASN A 89 6.25 -18.86 -28.88
N HIS A 90 5.36 -19.08 -27.91
CA HIS A 90 5.48 -18.55 -26.55
C HIS A 90 4.62 -19.37 -25.57
N LYS A 91 4.93 -19.27 -24.27
CA LYS A 91 4.10 -19.87 -23.21
C LYS A 91 2.66 -19.35 -23.23
N SER A 92 1.69 -20.19 -22.88
CA SER A 92 0.26 -19.81 -22.77
C SER A 92 -0.01 -18.72 -21.72
N SER A 93 0.87 -18.56 -20.74
CA SER A 93 0.80 -17.50 -19.73
C SER A 93 1.42 -16.16 -20.17
N SER A 94 2.07 -16.12 -21.33
CA SER A 94 2.80 -14.94 -21.80
C SER A 94 1.87 -13.76 -22.05
N LEU A 95 2.33 -12.56 -21.65
CA LEU A 95 1.69 -11.27 -21.96
C LEU A 95 1.64 -10.98 -23.47
N LYS A 96 2.46 -11.68 -24.27
CA LYS A 96 2.52 -11.53 -25.73
C LYS A 96 1.40 -12.28 -26.47
N CYS A 97 0.64 -13.14 -25.79
CA CYS A 97 -0.45 -13.90 -26.41
C CYS A 97 -1.63 -12.98 -26.79
N PRO A 98 -2.03 -12.90 -28.06
CA PRO A 98 -3.13 -12.04 -28.49
C PRO A 98 -4.48 -12.47 -27.88
N VAL A 99 -4.69 -13.77 -27.67
CA VAL A 99 -5.92 -14.32 -27.07
C VAL A 99 -6.01 -14.02 -25.58
N VAL A 100 -4.90 -14.14 -24.85
CA VAL A 100 -4.86 -13.75 -23.43
C VAL A 100 -5.04 -12.24 -23.29
N LYS A 101 -4.48 -11.46 -24.23
CA LYS A 101 -4.66 -10.00 -24.26
C LYS A 101 -6.11 -9.60 -24.50
N SER A 102 -6.82 -10.22 -25.45
CA SER A 102 -8.24 -9.93 -25.69
C SER A 102 -9.12 -10.32 -24.50
N PHE A 103 -8.85 -11.48 -23.90
CA PHE A 103 -9.56 -11.94 -22.70
C PHE A 103 -9.32 -11.01 -21.49
N ARG A 104 -8.09 -10.51 -21.30
CA ARG A 104 -7.78 -9.46 -20.32
C ARG A 104 -8.62 -8.21 -20.54
N THR A 105 -8.65 -7.71 -21.77
CA THR A 105 -9.40 -6.48 -22.08
C THR A 105 -10.90 -6.65 -21.87
N GLU A 106 -11.45 -7.84 -22.14
CA GLU A 106 -12.85 -8.14 -21.86
C GLU A 106 -13.15 -8.22 -20.37
N LEU A 107 -12.29 -8.88 -19.57
CA LEU A 107 -12.46 -8.93 -18.11
C LEU A 107 -12.38 -7.54 -17.50
N THR A 108 -11.38 -6.74 -17.88
CA THR A 108 -11.25 -5.36 -17.43
C THR A 108 -12.48 -4.52 -17.83
N ARG A 109 -13.03 -4.72 -19.02
CA ARG A 109 -14.28 -4.07 -19.45
C ARG A 109 -15.52 -4.51 -18.65
N LYS A 110 -15.58 -5.76 -18.18
CA LYS A 110 -16.70 -6.25 -17.34
C LYS A 110 -16.61 -5.75 -15.89
N ILE A 111 -15.42 -5.41 -15.42
CA ILE A 111 -15.19 -4.85 -14.08
C ILE A 111 -15.54 -3.36 -14.04
N LEU A 112 -15.46 -2.66 -15.18
CA LEU A 112 -15.99 -1.29 -15.28
C LEU A 112 -17.47 -1.28 -14.89
N PRO A 113 -17.88 -0.48 -13.89
CA PRO A 113 -19.29 -0.27 -13.63
C PRO A 113 -19.90 0.38 -14.86
N LEU A 114 -20.75 -0.38 -15.57
CA LEU A 114 -21.73 0.23 -16.46
C LEU A 114 -22.60 1.10 -15.56
N ASN A 115 -22.42 2.41 -15.58
CA ASN A 115 -23.32 3.39 -14.98
C ASN A 115 -24.68 3.40 -15.70
N ASN A 116 -25.36 2.25 -15.69
CA ASN A 116 -26.73 2.03 -16.09
C ASN A 116 -27.26 0.90 -15.22
N HIS A 117 -27.69 1.27 -14.00
CA HIS A 117 -28.59 0.45 -13.21
C HIS A 117 -29.91 0.29 -13.98
N SER A 118 -29.99 -0.76 -14.79
CA SER A 118 -31.23 -1.48 -15.04
C SER A 118 -31.09 -2.80 -14.31
N THR A 119 -31.69 -2.86 -13.13
CA THR A 119 -31.87 -4.07 -12.33
C THR A 119 -32.50 -5.15 -13.20
N PRO A 120 -31.96 -6.39 -13.26
CA PRO A 120 -32.72 -7.52 -13.75
C PRO A 120 -33.72 -7.92 -12.65
N ASP A 121 -35.00 -7.81 -12.96
CA ASP A 121 -36.10 -8.38 -12.19
C ASP A 121 -35.91 -9.91 -12.07
N THR A 122 -35.42 -10.38 -10.93
CA THR A 122 -35.61 -11.78 -10.51
C THR A 122 -36.93 -11.91 -9.75
N ASN A 123 -38.03 -11.90 -10.49
CA ASN A 123 -39.30 -12.50 -10.06
C ASN A 123 -39.36 -13.93 -10.61
N LEU A 124 -38.92 -14.92 -9.83
CA LEU A 124 -39.20 -16.32 -10.09
C LEU A 124 -39.90 -16.95 -8.88
N MET A 125 -41.23 -16.83 -8.91
CA MET A 125 -42.26 -17.73 -8.37
C MET A 125 -41.91 -18.59 -7.16
N ASN A 126 -42.36 -18.13 -5.99
CA ASN A 126 -42.79 -18.99 -4.89
C ASN A 126 -44.11 -19.68 -5.29
N LYS A 127 -44.05 -20.94 -5.72
CA LYS A 127 -45.25 -21.80 -5.84
C LYS A 127 -45.43 -22.55 -4.52
N ASN A 128 -46.40 -22.08 -3.73
CA ASN A 128 -46.94 -22.80 -2.59
C ASN A 128 -47.50 -24.17 -3.05
N ILE A 129 -46.89 -25.26 -2.60
CA ILE A 129 -47.46 -26.60 -2.72
C ILE A 129 -48.33 -26.83 -1.48
N ILE A 130 -49.65 -26.82 -1.68
CA ILE A 130 -50.63 -27.21 -0.66
C ILE A 130 -50.76 -28.73 -0.70
N PHE A 131 -50.39 -29.41 0.38
CA PHE A 131 -50.67 -30.84 0.55
C PHE A 131 -52.09 -31.04 1.08
N ASN A 132 -52.90 -31.82 0.36
CA ASN A 132 -54.27 -32.17 0.74
C ASN A 132 -54.24 -33.48 1.55
N LEU A 133 -54.71 -33.42 2.80
CA LEU A 133 -54.45 -34.41 3.85
C LEU A 133 -55.62 -35.38 4.10
N THR A 134 -56.32 -35.83 3.05
CA THR A 134 -57.56 -36.59 3.22
C THR A 134 -57.68 -37.80 2.29
N ASN A 135 -56.66 -38.67 2.24
CA ASN A 135 -56.83 -40.07 1.82
C ASN A 135 -55.57 -40.90 2.13
N PHE A 136 -55.46 -41.43 3.35
CA PHE A 136 -54.56 -42.54 3.65
C PHE A 136 -55.31 -43.63 4.43
N PRO A 137 -55.23 -44.92 4.02
CA PRO A 137 -55.84 -46.02 4.75
C PRO A 137 -55.07 -46.34 6.04
N PRO A 138 -55.73 -46.85 7.10
CA PRO A 138 -55.10 -47.07 8.39
C PRO A 138 -54.09 -48.24 8.37
N PRO A 139 -52.97 -48.13 9.12
CA PRO A 139 -51.93 -49.16 9.15
C PRO A 139 -52.33 -50.37 10.02
N PRO A 140 -51.84 -51.58 9.70
CA PRO A 140 -52.11 -52.80 10.48
C PRO A 140 -51.34 -52.82 11.81
N PRO A 141 -51.82 -53.57 12.83
CA PRO A 141 -51.26 -53.58 14.17
C PRO A 141 -49.87 -54.25 14.23
N PRO A 142 -49.01 -53.84 15.20
CA PRO A 142 -47.61 -54.23 15.24
C PRO A 142 -47.44 -55.68 15.70
N LYS A 143 -46.69 -56.46 14.92
CA LYS A 143 -46.09 -57.71 15.39
C LYS A 143 -44.75 -57.40 16.05
N SER A 144 -44.56 -57.94 17.25
CA SER A 144 -43.32 -57.86 18.01
C SER A 144 -42.16 -58.49 17.23
N SER A 145 -41.08 -57.73 17.06
CA SER A 145 -39.81 -58.25 16.57
C SER A 145 -38.66 -57.62 17.34
N THR A 146 -38.01 -58.48 18.13
CA THR A 146 -36.55 -58.63 18.29
C THR A 146 -35.65 -57.43 17.98
N LEU A 147 -34.74 -57.12 18.93
CA LEU A 147 -33.63 -56.18 18.79
C LEU A 147 -32.86 -56.44 17.48
N SER A 148 -33.20 -55.65 16.46
CA SER A 148 -32.38 -55.41 15.28
C SER A 148 -31.97 -53.95 15.38
N ILE A 149 -30.65 -53.69 15.48
CA ILE A 149 -30.12 -52.33 15.48
C ILE A 149 -30.53 -51.69 14.15
N ASN A 150 -31.55 -50.82 14.20
CA ASN A 150 -32.11 -50.21 13.02
C ASN A 150 -31.05 -49.31 12.37
N PRO A 151 -30.63 -49.56 11.12
CA PRO A 151 -29.59 -48.77 10.43
C PRO A 151 -29.99 -47.30 10.27
N MET A 152 -31.27 -46.98 10.41
CA MET A 152 -31.80 -45.62 10.43
C MET A 152 -31.48 -44.88 11.74
N MET A 153 -31.43 -45.57 12.89
CA MET A 153 -31.01 -44.99 14.17
C MET A 153 -29.52 -44.64 14.17
N VAL A 154 -28.68 -45.51 13.60
CA VAL A 154 -27.24 -45.26 13.45
C VAL A 154 -26.98 -44.02 12.58
N LYS A 155 -27.72 -43.85 11.48
CA LYS A 155 -27.64 -42.64 10.63
C LYS A 155 -28.13 -41.39 11.33
N LEU A 156 -29.12 -41.51 12.23
CA LEU A 156 -29.63 -40.39 13.02
C LEU A 156 -28.58 -39.93 14.04
N ASP A 157 -27.95 -40.87 14.75
CA ASP A 157 -26.86 -40.58 15.69
C ASP A 157 -25.65 -39.96 14.97
N GLU A 158 -25.31 -40.45 13.77
CA GLU A 158 -24.25 -39.87 12.96
C GLU A 158 -24.57 -38.43 12.52
N LEU A 159 -25.83 -38.15 12.19
CA LEU A 159 -26.30 -36.81 11.84
C LEU A 159 -26.22 -35.85 13.04
N ILE A 160 -26.63 -36.32 14.22
CA ILE A 160 -26.56 -35.55 15.48
C ILE A 160 -25.12 -35.20 15.82
N ASN A 161 -24.19 -36.14 15.64
CA ASN A 161 -22.77 -35.90 15.86
C ASN A 161 -22.21 -34.87 14.88
N LYS A 162 -22.56 -34.95 13.58
CA LYS A 162 -22.15 -33.94 12.58
C LYS A 162 -22.75 -32.56 12.87
N LEU A 163 -24.00 -32.48 13.32
CA LEU A 163 -24.62 -31.22 13.72
C LEU A 163 -23.93 -30.61 14.96
N SER A 164 -23.52 -31.45 15.91
CA SER A 164 -22.73 -31.03 17.07
C SER A 164 -21.35 -30.48 16.64
N GLU A 165 -20.67 -31.14 15.70
CA GLU A 165 -19.42 -30.67 15.11
C GLU A 165 -19.57 -29.30 14.43
N VAL A 166 -20.62 -29.14 13.62
CA VAL A 166 -20.91 -27.86 12.94
C VAL A 166 -21.19 -26.76 13.95
N LYS A 167 -21.94 -27.04 15.02
CA LYS A 167 -22.20 -26.08 16.10
C LYS A 167 -20.92 -25.66 16.80
N ASN A 168 -20.03 -26.60 17.10
CA ASN A 168 -18.73 -26.30 17.73
C ASN A 168 -17.82 -25.48 16.80
N HIS A 169 -17.84 -25.78 15.50
CA HIS A 169 -17.12 -24.98 14.50
C HIS A 169 -17.65 -23.56 14.40
N LEU A 170 -18.97 -23.37 14.41
CA LEU A 170 -19.60 -22.05 14.41
C LEU A 170 -19.21 -21.24 15.65
N ALA A 171 -19.30 -21.84 16.85
CA ALA A 171 -18.89 -21.17 18.09
C ALA A 171 -17.41 -20.78 18.09
N ASN A 172 -16.53 -21.62 17.53
CA ASN A 172 -15.12 -21.30 17.39
C ASN A 172 -14.86 -20.20 16.34
N LEU A 173 -15.66 -20.16 15.27
CA LEU A 173 -15.59 -19.11 14.26
C LEU A 173 -16.02 -17.76 14.84
N GLU A 174 -17.11 -17.74 15.60
CA GLU A 174 -17.62 -16.57 16.33
C GLU A 174 -16.55 -16.01 17.29
N ALA A 175 -15.96 -16.88 18.12
CA ALA A 175 -14.89 -16.46 19.03
C ALA A 175 -13.63 -15.93 18.32
N LYS A 176 -13.33 -16.42 17.10
CA LYS A 176 -12.23 -15.89 16.28
C LYS A 176 -12.59 -14.56 15.64
N HIS A 177 -13.84 -14.38 15.24
CA HIS A 177 -14.35 -13.14 14.69
C HIS A 177 -14.25 -12.01 15.72
N ASP A 178 -14.69 -12.24 16.96
CA ASP A 178 -14.62 -11.25 18.04
C ASP A 178 -13.18 -10.81 18.33
N LYS A 179 -12.24 -11.77 18.36
CA LYS A 179 -10.80 -11.48 18.52
C LYS A 179 -10.25 -10.66 17.36
N PHE A 180 -10.71 -10.92 16.14
CA PHE A 180 -10.31 -10.17 14.97
C PHE A 180 -10.85 -8.74 15.03
N GLU A 181 -12.12 -8.54 15.39
CA GLU A 181 -12.67 -7.19 15.58
C GLU A 181 -11.91 -6.41 16.64
N GLN A 182 -11.61 -7.03 17.78
CA GLN A 182 -10.83 -6.40 18.84
C GLN A 182 -9.43 -6.00 18.34
N PHE A 183 -8.77 -6.86 17.56
CA PHE A 183 -7.49 -6.56 16.94
C PHE A 183 -7.57 -5.38 15.97
N ILE A 184 -8.61 -5.31 15.13
CA ILE A 184 -8.80 -4.20 14.20
C ILE A 184 -9.00 -2.88 14.94
N LEU A 185 -9.82 -2.87 16.00
CA LEU A 185 -10.03 -1.68 16.83
C LEU A 185 -8.73 -1.22 17.51
N GLU A 186 -7.98 -2.15 18.09
CA GLU A 186 -6.69 -1.86 18.71
C GLU A 186 -5.68 -1.32 17.69
N LYS A 187 -5.63 -1.92 16.49
CA LYS A 187 -4.73 -1.50 15.42
C LYS A 187 -5.07 -0.09 14.93
N ASN A 188 -6.35 0.21 14.73
CA ASN A 188 -6.80 1.54 14.32
C ASN A 188 -6.47 2.60 15.37
N CYS A 189 -6.69 2.31 16.66
CA CYS A 189 -6.33 3.20 17.76
C CYS A 189 -4.82 3.46 17.80
N ASN A 190 -4.01 2.41 17.66
CA ASN A 190 -2.56 2.55 17.59
C ASN A 190 -2.10 3.39 16.39
N ASP A 191 -2.71 3.22 15.23
CA ASP A 191 -2.38 3.98 14.03
C ASP A 191 -2.74 5.46 14.19
N GLU A 192 -3.83 5.79 14.88
CA GLU A 192 -4.19 7.17 15.23
C GLU A 192 -3.17 7.81 16.19
N ILE A 193 -2.74 7.08 17.23
CA ILE A 193 -1.72 7.53 18.17
C ILE A 193 -0.38 7.79 17.45
N VAL A 194 0.02 6.88 16.56
CA VAL A 194 1.26 7.03 15.77
C VAL A 194 1.16 8.25 14.86
N THR A 195 0.03 8.43 14.18
CA THR A 195 -0.21 9.59 13.30
C THR A 195 -0.11 10.90 14.08
N LYS A 196 -0.69 10.96 15.29
CA LYS A 196 -0.61 12.13 16.16
C LYS A 196 0.85 12.44 16.56
N LYS A 197 1.61 11.43 16.99
CA LYS A 197 3.04 11.59 17.33
C LYS A 197 3.87 12.08 16.15
N ILE A 198 3.60 11.57 14.95
CA ILE A 198 4.30 12.01 13.72
C ILE A 198 4.00 13.49 13.45
N ASN A 199 2.74 13.92 13.58
CA ASN A 199 2.36 15.32 13.41
C ASN A 199 3.02 16.23 14.46
N ASP A 200 3.10 15.79 15.72
CA ASP A 200 3.77 16.54 16.79
C ASP A 200 5.28 16.71 16.48
N ILE A 201 5.94 15.65 16.01
CA ILE A 201 7.35 15.70 15.58
C ILE A 201 7.52 16.68 14.40
N PHE A 202 6.61 16.64 13.42
CA PHE A 202 6.67 17.52 12.26
C PHE A 202 6.54 19.00 12.65
N ASN A 203 5.60 19.32 13.54
CA ASN A 203 5.43 20.69 14.06
C ASN A 203 6.67 21.17 14.80
N ASN A 204 7.22 20.33 15.69
CA ASN A 204 8.45 20.65 16.42
C ASN A 204 9.62 20.89 15.45
N HIS A 205 9.79 20.03 14.43
CA HIS A 205 10.84 20.21 13.43
C HIS A 205 10.70 21.53 12.67
N MET A 206 9.49 21.94 12.32
CA MET A 206 9.26 23.23 11.65
C MET A 206 9.63 24.42 12.53
N ASP A 207 9.32 24.37 13.83
CA ASP A 207 9.66 25.44 14.76
C ASP A 207 11.17 25.49 15.03
N LEU A 208 11.82 24.34 15.22
CA LEU A 208 13.27 24.25 15.30
C LEU A 208 13.94 24.83 14.04
N LYS A 209 13.42 24.50 12.85
CA LYS A 209 13.94 25.05 11.59
C LYS A 209 13.84 26.59 11.55
N LYS A 210 12.71 27.17 11.98
CA LYS A 210 12.56 28.62 12.08
C LYS A 210 13.55 29.24 13.06
N ASN A 211 13.71 28.61 14.23
CA ASN A 211 14.63 29.07 15.26
C ASN A 211 16.09 29.05 14.77
N VAL A 212 16.51 28.00 14.06
CA VAL A 212 17.86 27.90 13.48
C VAL A 212 18.10 29.00 12.46
N VAL A 213 17.14 29.25 11.57
CA VAL A 213 17.24 30.35 10.59
C VAL A 213 17.36 31.71 11.28
N GLN A 214 16.55 31.94 12.32
CA GLN A 214 16.60 33.18 13.08
C GLN A 214 17.94 33.35 13.82
N GLN A 215 18.47 32.29 14.43
CA GLN A 215 19.78 32.31 15.08
C GLN A 215 20.92 32.56 14.09
N SER A 216 20.87 31.96 12.90
CA SER A 216 21.83 32.24 11.83
C SER A 216 21.86 33.72 11.46
N LEU A 217 20.69 34.36 11.33
CA LEU A 217 20.61 35.79 11.04
C LEU A 217 21.21 36.66 12.15
N TYR A 218 21.02 36.28 13.42
CA TYR A 218 21.66 36.99 14.53
C TYR A 218 23.17 36.84 14.50
N ILE A 219 23.68 35.63 14.26
CA ILE A 219 25.13 35.37 14.14
C ILE A 219 25.71 36.21 13.00
N ASP A 220 25.12 36.17 11.80
CA ASP A 220 25.58 36.97 10.65
C ASP A 220 25.59 38.47 10.96
N ARG A 221 24.58 38.95 11.70
CA ARG A 221 24.52 40.37 12.11
C ARG A 221 25.62 40.70 13.11
N HIS A 222 25.88 39.84 14.08
CA HIS A 222 26.96 40.03 15.03
C HIS A 222 28.32 40.01 14.34
N GLU A 223 28.58 39.03 13.46
CA GLU A 223 29.81 38.97 12.68
C GLU A 223 30.02 40.23 11.85
N ASN A 224 28.98 40.72 11.17
CA ASN A 224 29.05 41.98 10.44
C ASN A 224 29.38 43.16 11.35
N LEU A 225 28.79 43.24 12.54
CA LEU A 225 29.06 44.32 13.49
C LEU A 225 30.50 44.27 14.01
N PHE A 226 31.00 43.09 14.37
CA PHE A 226 32.38 42.93 14.83
C PHE A 226 33.39 43.24 13.71
N CYS A 227 33.19 42.70 12.52
CA CYS A 227 34.13 42.84 11.40
C CYS A 227 34.12 44.23 10.76
N LYS A 228 32.94 44.86 10.61
CA LYS A 228 32.81 46.13 9.88
C LYS A 228 32.85 47.37 10.77
N LEU A 229 32.55 47.23 12.06
CA LEU A 229 32.49 48.38 12.97
C LEU A 229 33.52 48.28 14.07
N LEU A 230 33.46 47.23 14.90
CA LEU A 230 34.28 47.18 16.11
C LEU A 230 35.77 46.99 15.82
N ILE A 231 36.16 46.08 14.94
CA ILE A 231 37.57 45.88 14.59
C ILE A 231 38.19 47.16 14.00
N PRO A 232 37.62 47.77 12.95
CA PRO A 232 38.18 49.01 12.39
C PRO A 232 38.26 50.13 13.44
N MET A 233 37.25 50.27 14.29
CA MET A 233 37.27 51.25 15.37
C MET A 233 38.40 50.99 16.38
N PHE A 234 38.69 49.73 16.72
CA PHE A 234 39.83 49.38 17.56
C PHE A 234 41.17 49.62 16.84
N GLU A 235 41.26 49.37 15.53
CA GLU A 235 42.46 49.70 14.73
C GLU A 235 42.77 51.19 14.77
N ASP A 236 41.74 52.03 14.58
CA ASP A 236 41.86 53.49 14.64
C ASP A 236 42.25 53.97 16.05
N LEU A 237 41.59 53.44 17.08
CA LEU A 237 41.87 53.80 18.46
C LEU A 237 43.27 53.38 18.90
N PHE A 238 43.72 52.19 18.51
CA PHE A 238 45.09 51.74 18.81
C PHE A 238 46.12 52.57 18.05
N SER A 239 45.85 52.94 16.80
CA SER A 239 46.71 53.83 16.02
C SER A 239 46.82 55.21 16.69
N PHE A 240 45.71 55.74 17.20
CA PHE A 240 45.68 57.00 17.95
C PHE A 240 46.48 56.92 19.25
N ILE A 241 46.28 55.86 20.06
CA ILE A 241 47.02 55.65 21.31
C ILE A 241 48.52 55.54 21.06
N VAL A 242 48.93 54.80 20.01
CA VAL A 242 50.33 54.67 19.63
C VAL A 242 50.91 56.02 19.19
N ALA A 243 50.15 56.84 18.47
CA ALA A 243 50.60 58.18 18.07
C ALA A 243 50.79 59.13 19.26
N GLN A 244 50.00 58.97 20.32
CA GLN A 244 50.10 59.77 21.56
C GLN A 244 51.16 59.23 22.54
N ASN A 245 51.73 58.05 22.28
CA ASN A 245 52.70 57.38 23.16
C ASN A 245 54.12 57.94 23.02
N CYS A 246 54.28 59.26 22.95
CA CYS A 246 55.58 59.92 22.81
C CYS A 246 55.75 61.02 23.86
N ASP A 247 56.98 61.21 24.35
CA ASP A 247 57.35 62.33 25.20
C ASP A 247 57.42 63.66 24.40
N LYS A 248 57.66 64.78 25.09
CA LYS A 248 57.81 66.11 24.44
C LYS A 248 59.00 66.20 23.47
N ARG A 249 59.88 65.19 23.44
CA ARG A 249 61.07 65.08 22.57
C ARG A 249 60.87 64.04 21.45
N GLY A 250 59.70 63.41 21.37
CA GLY A 250 59.36 62.41 20.37
C GLY A 250 59.81 60.97 20.69
N ASN A 251 60.29 60.69 21.90
CA ASN A 251 60.68 59.34 22.31
C ASN A 251 59.46 58.55 22.80
N PRO A 252 59.34 57.25 22.49
CA PRO A 252 58.23 56.44 22.94
C PRO A 252 58.21 56.31 24.48
N LEU A 253 57.05 56.52 25.11
CA LEU A 253 56.89 56.39 26.57
C LEU A 253 56.87 54.93 27.03
N ASP A 254 56.15 54.07 26.30
CA ASP A 254 56.23 52.60 26.41
C ASP A 254 56.63 52.00 25.06
N VAL A 255 57.85 51.46 24.99
CA VAL A 255 58.44 50.88 23.77
C VAL A 255 57.66 49.65 23.28
N ASP A 256 57.00 48.91 24.18
CA ASP A 256 56.30 47.66 23.88
C ASP A 256 54.80 47.85 23.64
N LEU A 257 54.24 49.04 23.91
CA LEU A 257 52.80 49.29 23.82
C LEU A 257 52.23 48.94 22.44
N LYS A 258 52.93 49.34 21.38
CA LYS A 258 52.54 49.04 20.00
C LYS A 258 52.47 47.53 19.74
N CYS A 259 53.45 46.77 20.23
CA CYS A 259 53.49 45.32 20.10
C CYS A 259 52.37 44.64 20.89
N LYS A 260 52.06 45.13 22.09
CA LYS A 260 50.95 44.62 22.93
C LYS A 260 49.59 44.86 22.27
N LEU A 261 49.33 46.08 21.79
CA LEU A 261 48.07 46.43 21.12
C LEU A 261 47.86 45.62 19.83
N ASN A 262 48.91 45.47 19.02
CA ASN A 262 48.85 44.62 17.83
C ASN A 262 48.57 43.14 18.16
N ARG A 263 49.13 42.63 19.27
CA ARG A 263 48.85 41.26 19.73
C ARG A 263 47.37 41.10 20.10
N TYR A 264 46.78 42.05 20.81
CA TYR A 264 45.35 42.01 21.14
C TYR A 264 44.47 42.07 19.89
N LEU A 265 44.84 42.89 18.91
CA LEU A 265 44.10 43.00 17.66
C LEU A 265 44.14 41.69 16.84
N VAL A 266 45.29 41.03 16.80
CA VAL A 266 45.45 39.72 16.17
C VAL A 266 44.66 38.64 16.92
N GLN A 267 44.62 38.69 18.25
CA GLN A 267 43.82 37.78 19.06
C GLN A 267 42.31 37.96 18.79
N MET A 268 41.83 39.21 18.69
CA MET A 268 40.43 39.51 18.35
C MET A 268 40.06 38.98 16.97
N LYS A 269 40.93 39.17 15.96
CA LYS A 269 40.70 38.64 14.60
C LYS A 269 40.67 37.11 14.58
N LYS A 270 41.59 36.44 15.29
CA LYS A 270 41.61 34.98 15.41
C LYS A 270 40.36 34.42 16.08
N ALA A 271 39.89 35.08 17.15
CA ALA A 271 38.67 34.67 17.85
C ALA A 271 37.43 34.70 16.93
N ILE A 272 37.36 35.65 15.99
CA ILE A 272 36.29 35.72 15.00
C ILE A 272 36.42 34.62 13.93
N GLU A 273 37.64 34.25 13.55
CA GLU A 273 37.90 33.12 12.65
C GLU A 273 37.70 31.76 13.32
N GLY A 274 37.29 31.71 14.59
CA GLY A 274 37.10 30.47 15.35
C GLY A 274 38.41 29.74 15.70
N LYS A 275 39.52 30.47 15.80
CA LYS A 275 40.87 29.95 16.08
C LYS A 275 41.43 30.38 17.44
#